data_AF-A0A947RJF8-F1
#
_entry.id   AF-A0A947RJF8-F1
#
_cell.length_a   1.000
_cell.length_b   1.000
_cell.length_c   1.000
_cell.angle_alpha   90.00
_cell.angle_beta   90.00
_cell.angle_gamma   90.00
#
_symmetry.space_group_name_H-M   'P 1'
#
loop_
_entity.id
_entity.type
_entity.pdbx_description
1 polymer ?
#
loop_
_entity_poly.entity_id
_entity_poly.type
_entity_poly.pdbx_seq_one_letter_code
_entity_poly.pdbx_strand_id
1 'polypeptide(L)'
;MSNNIEQIKEKLNIVDVVSSYIKVEKAGMNFKACCPFHNEKTPSFFISPDRGTFKCFGCGEGGDIFTFVEKYEGVDFKGSLKILAEKAGVELVKENPEKVSEKNRIYNVLEKTTTFFENNLWENKEALDYLKERGLEEKIIKQFRLGFALNEWESLYSHLKSNGYMDTEIEKAGLIKKKTQGGGYYDRFRSRIIFPLFDNSDRPVAFSGRLFEVEKGEENKDTAKYLNSPETILFSKSNILYAYNFAKNTIRKSDFSILVEGQMDLLMSHQAGYTNTVASSGTALTEGHINLLKRFSDKIVIAFDGDEAGFNSACKASKLALMNDMDVRLVKIVDGMDPADLILRDKGQWKDGIKKAKHIIDFYFDKLRDEVKDKRKLGKEVQTKVLPFISLVKSEIEKADFVQDISNKLDIPVKAIWTELRKIKVELPENLKYTSNEMIDELIVKNESNLSGKSDRKNNIIRQLSGLYCWQKESKNSILDLKEFGDNFIKIAGDDIFQKILKLPEKIKNEIIFEVEIFYQEFGDDFEDLKNDLRLKIAELFLNLEIVLLEEKIEKLIVEIKENQISGNEEILEQKMKEYSDCLKQKDKLKN
;
A
#
# COMPACT_ATOMS: atom_id res chain seq x y z
N MET A 1 24.95 -13.23 12.23
CA MET A 1 23.84 -12.34 12.61
C MET A 1 23.22 -12.69 13.96
N SER A 2 23.06 -13.98 14.30
CA SER A 2 22.37 -14.44 15.53
C SER A 2 22.89 -13.79 16.82
N ASN A 3 24.22 -13.70 16.99
CA ASN A 3 24.84 -13.15 18.21
C ASN A 3 24.51 -11.66 18.45
N ASN A 4 24.48 -10.82 17.40
CA ASN A 4 24.20 -9.39 17.58
C ASN A 4 22.72 -9.12 17.89
N ILE A 5 21.80 -9.93 17.34
CA ILE A 5 20.36 -9.78 17.61
C ILE A 5 20.08 -10.12 19.07
N GLU A 6 20.64 -11.22 19.57
CA GLU A 6 20.52 -11.62 20.97
C GLU A 6 21.14 -10.57 21.91
N GLN A 7 22.36 -10.10 21.62
CA GLN A 7 23.00 -9.03 22.41
C GLN A 7 22.15 -7.75 22.49
N ILE A 8 21.48 -7.36 21.41
CA ILE A 8 20.60 -6.19 21.41
C ILE A 8 19.35 -6.45 22.26
N LYS A 9 18.73 -7.64 22.13
CA LYS A 9 17.55 -8.02 22.92
C LYS A 9 17.87 -8.19 24.41
N GLU A 10 19.09 -8.58 24.76
CA GLU A 10 19.56 -8.65 26.15
C GLU A 10 19.78 -7.27 26.76
N LYS A 11 20.25 -6.31 25.97
CA LYS A 11 20.57 -4.95 26.45
C LYS A 11 19.39 -3.99 26.44
N LEU A 12 18.41 -4.21 25.57
CA LEU A 12 17.26 -3.31 25.40
C LEU A 12 15.96 -3.96 25.83
N ASN A 13 15.31 -3.34 26.82
CA ASN A 13 13.95 -3.70 27.19
C ASN A 13 12.96 -3.09 26.19
N ILE A 14 11.95 -3.86 25.77
CA ILE A 14 10.91 -3.37 24.87
C ILE A 14 10.15 -2.17 25.42
N VAL A 15 9.92 -2.10 26.73
CA VAL A 15 9.26 -0.95 27.36
C VAL A 15 10.11 0.30 27.20
N ASP A 16 11.42 0.20 27.38
CA ASP A 16 12.34 1.35 27.25
C ASP A 16 12.43 1.80 25.79
N VAL A 17 12.50 0.85 24.86
CA VAL A 17 12.48 1.15 23.43
C VAL A 17 11.18 1.87 23.08
N VAL A 18 10.02 1.30 23.38
CA VAL A 18 8.72 1.87 23.00
C VAL A 18 8.43 3.19 23.73
N SER A 19 8.77 3.30 25.01
CA SER A 19 8.57 4.52 25.80
C SER A 19 9.44 5.68 25.34
N SER A 20 10.55 5.42 24.64
CA SER A 20 11.34 6.46 23.97
C SER A 20 10.60 7.11 22.79
N TYR A 21 9.54 6.47 22.29
CA TYR A 21 8.76 6.93 21.13
C TYR A 21 7.38 7.44 21.49
N ILE A 22 6.70 6.78 22.41
CA ILE A 22 5.31 7.09 22.80
C ILE A 22 5.15 7.10 24.31
N LYS A 23 4.15 7.83 24.80
CA LYS A 23 3.79 7.78 26.22
C LYS A 23 3.16 6.43 26.53
N VAL A 24 3.75 5.71 27.48
CA VAL A 24 3.26 4.42 27.98
C VAL A 24 2.78 4.56 29.42
N GLU A 25 1.73 3.83 29.77
CA GLU A 25 1.14 3.79 31.10
C GLU A 25 1.15 2.36 31.63
N LYS A 26 1.36 2.18 32.93
CA LYS A 26 1.39 0.85 33.54
C LYS A 26 -0.04 0.28 33.64
N ALA A 27 -0.20 -0.99 33.26
CA ALA A 27 -1.47 -1.72 33.28
C ALA A 27 -1.25 -3.14 33.81
N GLY A 28 -1.25 -3.29 35.15
CA GLY A 28 -0.93 -4.55 35.80
C GLY A 28 0.52 -4.97 35.58
N MET A 29 0.72 -6.18 35.04
CA MET A 29 2.04 -6.70 34.64
C MET A 29 2.54 -6.14 33.29
N ASN A 30 1.63 -5.56 32.50
CA ASN A 30 1.92 -5.02 31.18
C ASN A 30 1.93 -3.49 31.20
N PHE A 31 2.25 -2.89 30.06
CA PHE A 31 2.08 -1.47 29.79
C PHE A 31 1.07 -1.29 28.67
N LYS A 32 0.39 -0.15 28.64
CA LYS A 32 -0.55 0.23 27.60
C LYS A 32 -0.26 1.63 27.06
N ALA A 33 -0.63 1.89 25.82
CA ALA A 33 -0.56 3.18 25.16
C ALA A 33 -1.66 3.29 24.09
N CYS A 34 -1.89 4.49 23.56
CA CYS A 34 -2.55 4.61 22.26
C CYS A 34 -1.58 4.11 21.19
N CYS A 35 -2.09 3.35 20.25
CA CYS A 35 -1.31 2.76 19.18
C CYS A 35 -0.69 3.84 18.29
N PRO A 36 0.62 3.77 18.01
CA PRO A 36 1.26 4.69 17.10
C PRO A 36 1.04 4.37 15.62
N PHE A 37 0.37 3.25 15.31
CA PHE A 37 0.23 2.71 13.95
C PHE A 37 -1.18 2.87 13.38
N HIS A 38 -2.14 3.34 14.18
CA HIS A 38 -3.47 3.72 13.72
C HIS A 38 -4.06 4.74 14.70
N ASN A 39 -5.02 5.53 14.24
CA ASN A 39 -5.55 6.63 15.04
C ASN A 39 -6.64 6.15 15.99
N GLU A 40 -6.40 6.24 17.29
CA GLU A 40 -7.36 5.85 18.33
C GLU A 40 -7.32 6.79 19.55
N LYS A 41 -8.45 6.91 20.25
CA LYS A 41 -8.58 7.73 21.47
C LYS A 41 -8.42 6.92 22.76
N THR A 42 -8.64 5.60 22.68
CA THR A 42 -8.56 4.68 23.80
C THR A 42 -7.30 3.82 23.66
N PRO A 43 -6.48 3.64 24.72
CA PRO A 43 -5.30 2.80 24.64
C PRO A 43 -5.62 1.34 24.28
N SER A 44 -5.26 0.89 23.07
CA SER A 44 -5.33 -0.52 22.68
C SER A 44 -3.96 -1.15 22.42
N PHE A 45 -2.88 -0.38 22.58
CA PHE A 45 -1.51 -0.84 22.37
C PHE A 45 -0.90 -1.36 23.67
N PHE A 46 -0.74 -2.67 23.78
CA PHE A 46 -0.18 -3.32 24.96
C PHE A 46 1.25 -3.79 24.70
N ILE A 47 2.10 -3.60 25.72
CA ILE A 47 3.51 -3.98 25.71
C ILE A 47 3.71 -4.95 26.87
N SER A 48 4.24 -6.14 26.56
CA SER A 48 4.56 -7.18 27.52
C SER A 48 6.07 -7.19 27.76
N PRO A 49 6.55 -6.69 28.91
CA PRO A 49 7.98 -6.64 29.21
C PRO A 49 8.58 -8.04 29.29
N ASP A 50 7.87 -8.96 29.94
CA ASP A 50 8.29 -10.35 30.15
C ASP A 50 8.45 -11.13 28.85
N ARG A 51 7.55 -10.88 27.88
CA ARG A 51 7.60 -11.53 26.55
C ARG A 51 8.47 -10.78 25.55
N GLY A 52 8.92 -9.56 25.86
CA GLY A 52 9.68 -8.72 24.94
C GLY A 52 8.90 -8.34 23.66
N THR A 53 7.57 -8.29 23.71
CA THR A 53 6.69 -8.05 22.55
C THR A 53 5.58 -7.04 22.81
N PHE A 54 5.02 -6.47 21.75
CA PHE A 54 3.85 -5.59 21.77
C PHE A 54 2.74 -6.12 20.87
N LYS A 55 1.50 -5.69 21.14
CA LYS A 55 0.34 -5.91 20.28
C LYS A 55 -0.65 -4.76 20.45
N CYS A 56 -1.21 -4.31 19.34
CA CYS A 56 -2.34 -3.41 19.29
C CYS A 56 -3.62 -4.20 19.00
N PHE A 57 -4.62 -4.01 19.86
CA PHE A 57 -5.93 -4.66 19.72
C PHE A 57 -6.91 -3.88 18.83
N GLY A 58 -6.64 -2.59 18.56
CA GLY A 58 -7.42 -1.80 17.60
C GLY A 58 -7.13 -2.16 16.14
N CYS A 59 -5.85 -2.20 15.74
CA CYS A 59 -5.45 -2.48 14.36
C CYS A 59 -4.77 -3.83 14.11
N GLY A 60 -4.57 -4.65 15.15
CA GLY A 60 -3.94 -5.97 15.02
C GLY A 60 -2.42 -5.95 14.87
N GLU A 61 -1.77 -4.79 14.91
CA GLU A 61 -0.32 -4.67 14.77
C GLU A 61 0.44 -5.26 15.95
N GLY A 62 1.49 -6.05 15.72
CA GLY A 62 2.28 -6.66 16.80
C GLY A 62 3.69 -7.06 16.37
N GLY A 63 4.57 -7.30 17.35
CA GLY A 63 5.93 -7.76 17.12
C GLY A 63 6.86 -7.49 18.30
N ASP A 64 8.17 -7.51 18.05
CA ASP A 64 9.20 -7.24 19.06
C ASP A 64 9.77 -5.81 18.92
N ILE A 65 10.88 -5.53 19.61
CA ILE A 65 11.59 -4.24 19.49
C ILE A 65 11.97 -3.89 18.06
N PHE A 66 12.35 -4.87 17.24
CA PHE A 66 12.75 -4.64 15.84
C PHE A 66 11.52 -4.33 15.02
N THR A 67 10.46 -5.14 15.13
CA THR A 67 9.20 -4.88 14.41
C THR A 67 8.61 -3.53 14.80
N PHE A 68 8.70 -3.15 16.08
CA PHE A 68 8.24 -1.85 16.54
C PHE A 68 9.01 -0.74 15.84
N VAL A 69 10.34 -0.78 15.86
CA VAL A 69 11.18 0.23 15.21
C VAL A 69 11.01 0.21 13.69
N GLU A 70 10.88 -0.94 13.05
CA GLU A 70 10.59 -1.06 11.62
C GLU A 70 9.30 -0.33 11.25
N LYS A 71 8.22 -0.55 12.00
CA LYS A 71 6.93 0.08 11.72
C LYS A 71 6.90 1.54 12.14
N TYR A 72 7.47 1.84 13.29
CA TYR A 72 7.47 3.18 13.86
C TYR A 72 8.37 4.11 13.06
N GLU A 73 9.59 3.70 12.75
CA GLU A 73 10.51 4.48 11.92
C GLU A 73 10.24 4.28 10.43
N GLY A 74 9.44 3.29 10.04
CA GLY A 74 9.26 2.92 8.64
C GLY A 74 10.61 2.56 8.01
N VAL A 75 11.32 1.58 8.56
CA VAL A 75 12.62 1.05 8.10
C VAL A 75 12.53 -0.47 7.93
N ASP A 76 13.47 -1.07 7.19
CA ASP A 76 13.60 -2.53 7.10
C ASP A 76 14.36 -3.13 8.30
N PHE A 77 14.42 -4.46 8.41
CA PHE A 77 15.10 -5.14 9.51
C PHE A 77 16.56 -4.74 9.71
N LYS A 78 17.29 -4.49 8.62
CA LYS A 78 18.67 -4.02 8.72
C LYS A 78 18.74 -2.58 9.26
N GLY A 79 17.80 -1.73 8.87
CA GLY A 79 17.62 -0.39 9.42
C GLY A 79 17.29 -0.42 10.91
N SER A 80 16.30 -1.23 11.32
CA SER A 80 15.95 -1.39 12.74
C SER A 80 17.09 -2.00 13.55
N LEU A 81 17.83 -2.97 12.98
CA LEU A 81 19.03 -3.53 13.58
C LEU A 81 20.10 -2.47 13.82
N LYS A 82 20.35 -1.58 12.87
CA LYS A 82 21.33 -0.49 13.02
C LYS A 82 20.90 0.51 14.11
N ILE A 83 19.64 0.95 14.09
CA ILE A 83 19.09 1.88 15.08
C ILE A 83 19.17 1.28 16.49
N LEU A 84 18.77 0.02 16.65
CA LEU A 84 18.77 -0.65 17.93
C LEU A 84 20.18 -1.04 18.39
N ALA A 85 21.10 -1.35 17.48
CA ALA A 85 22.50 -1.58 17.81
C ALA A 85 23.18 -0.32 18.36
N GLU A 86 22.92 0.84 17.74
CA GLU A 86 23.41 2.13 18.22
C GLU A 86 22.83 2.46 19.61
N LYS A 87 21.51 2.27 19.81
CA LYS A 87 20.87 2.43 21.12
C LYS A 87 21.43 1.45 22.18
N ALA A 88 21.77 0.23 21.79
CA ALA A 88 22.32 -0.80 22.68
C ALA A 88 23.83 -0.68 22.92
N GLY A 89 24.53 0.25 22.23
CA GLY A 89 25.99 0.30 22.22
C GLY A 89 26.62 -1.02 21.77
N VAL A 90 26.02 -1.68 20.77
CA VAL A 90 26.51 -2.93 20.16
C VAL A 90 27.17 -2.58 18.83
N GLU A 91 28.47 -2.83 18.70
CA GLU A 91 29.17 -2.67 17.43
C GLU A 91 28.76 -3.79 16.48
N LEU A 92 28.13 -3.43 15.36
CA LEU A 92 27.81 -4.39 14.32
C LEU A 92 29.09 -4.78 13.57
N VAL A 93 29.60 -5.99 13.83
CA VAL A 93 30.73 -6.55 13.09
C VAL A 93 30.46 -6.49 11.58
N LYS A 94 31.37 -5.85 10.83
CA LYS A 94 31.28 -5.78 9.36
C LYS A 94 31.31 -7.20 8.78
N GLU A 95 30.33 -7.52 7.94
CA GLU A 95 30.27 -8.84 7.29
C GLU A 95 31.51 -9.06 6.41
N ASN A 96 32.02 -10.30 6.43
CA ASN A 96 33.11 -10.72 5.55
C ASN A 96 32.69 -10.52 4.08
N PRO A 97 33.47 -9.81 3.23
CA PRO A 97 33.13 -9.51 1.83
C PRO A 97 32.69 -10.74 1.01
N GLU A 98 33.26 -11.91 1.30
CA GLU A 98 32.93 -13.17 0.62
C GLU A 98 31.56 -13.75 0.98
N LYS A 99 30.90 -13.24 2.04
CA LYS A 99 29.54 -13.61 2.45
C LYS A 99 28.53 -12.48 2.27
N VAL A 100 28.89 -11.41 1.55
CA VAL A 100 27.97 -10.30 1.28
C VAL A 100 26.96 -10.77 0.24
N SER A 101 25.67 -10.76 0.60
CA SER A 101 24.60 -11.10 -0.33
C SER A 101 24.65 -10.22 -1.58
N GLU A 102 24.26 -10.76 -2.73
CA GLU A 102 24.15 -10.01 -4.00
C GLU A 102 23.39 -8.68 -3.80
N LYS A 103 22.32 -8.70 -2.98
CA LYS A 103 21.53 -7.52 -2.63
C LYS A 103 22.38 -6.43 -1.95
N ASN A 104 23.24 -6.78 -1.00
CA ASN A 104 24.14 -5.83 -0.33
C ASN A 104 25.20 -5.26 -1.30
N ARG A 105 25.71 -6.07 -2.24
CA ARG A 105 26.62 -5.58 -3.29
C ARG A 105 25.95 -4.53 -4.18
N ILE A 106 24.70 -4.76 -4.58
CA ILE A 106 23.92 -3.79 -5.38
C ILE A 106 23.70 -2.48 -4.58
N TYR A 107 23.38 -2.54 -3.29
CA TYR A 107 23.31 -1.32 -2.46
C TYR A 107 24.63 -0.54 -2.45
N ASN A 108 25.77 -1.23 -2.33
CA ASN A 108 27.09 -0.59 -2.34
C ASN A 108 27.40 0.07 -3.69
N VAL A 109 27.03 -0.57 -4.80
CA VAL A 109 27.14 0.02 -6.15
C VAL A 109 26.35 1.32 -6.22
N LEU A 110 25.08 1.30 -5.81
CA LEU A 110 24.19 2.47 -5.87
C LEU A 110 24.67 3.61 -4.97
N GLU A 111 25.18 3.31 -3.77
CA GLU A 111 25.78 4.31 -2.88
C GLU A 111 27.02 4.95 -3.51
N LYS A 112 27.89 4.12 -4.13
CA LYS A 112 29.08 4.62 -4.83
C LYS A 112 28.69 5.49 -6.03
N THR A 113 27.68 5.08 -6.79
CA THR A 113 27.11 5.88 -7.89
C THR A 113 26.53 7.20 -7.42
N THR A 114 25.83 7.20 -6.28
CA THR A 114 25.27 8.43 -5.69
C THR A 114 26.39 9.42 -5.37
N THR A 115 27.44 8.95 -4.68
CA THR A 115 28.62 9.78 -4.36
C THR A 115 29.32 10.29 -5.63
N PHE A 116 29.45 9.45 -6.65
CA PHE A 116 30.05 9.84 -7.93
C PHE A 116 29.27 10.99 -8.61
N PHE A 117 27.94 10.86 -8.69
CA PHE A 117 27.12 11.92 -9.27
C PHE A 117 27.08 13.19 -8.41
N GLU A 118 27.07 13.09 -7.07
CA GLU A 118 27.17 14.25 -6.18
C GLU A 118 28.46 15.04 -6.48
N ASN A 119 29.62 14.36 -6.52
CA ASN A 119 30.90 15.01 -6.80
C ASN A 119 30.89 15.70 -8.17
N ASN A 120 30.39 15.02 -9.21
CA ASN A 120 30.27 15.61 -10.54
C ASN A 120 29.41 16.88 -10.55
N LEU A 121 28.34 16.96 -9.73
CA LEU A 121 27.51 18.16 -9.65
C LEU A 121 28.26 19.33 -9.01
N TRP A 122 29.00 19.09 -7.93
CA TRP A 122 29.78 20.14 -7.25
C TRP A 122 30.98 20.62 -8.07
N GLU A 123 31.52 19.76 -8.93
CA GLU A 123 32.60 20.10 -9.86
C GLU A 123 32.08 20.77 -11.15
N ASN A 124 30.81 20.56 -11.50
CA ASN A 124 30.19 21.16 -12.69
C ASN A 124 29.39 22.42 -12.34
N LYS A 125 30.01 23.58 -12.55
CA LYS A 125 29.41 24.88 -12.24
C LYS A 125 28.10 25.15 -13.01
N GLU A 126 28.00 24.76 -14.28
CA GLU A 126 26.81 25.02 -15.10
C GLU A 126 25.59 24.25 -14.59
N ALA A 127 25.76 22.96 -14.27
CA ALA A 127 24.70 22.13 -13.71
C ALA A 127 24.25 22.61 -12.32
N LEU A 128 25.19 23.08 -11.50
CA LEU A 128 24.89 23.64 -10.18
C LEU A 128 24.17 24.98 -10.29
N ASP A 129 24.65 25.89 -11.14
CA ASP A 129 24.04 27.21 -11.35
C ASP A 129 22.62 27.06 -11.91
N TYR A 130 22.40 26.10 -12.80
CA TYR A 130 21.06 25.77 -13.28
C TYR A 130 20.08 25.39 -12.16
N LEU A 131 20.50 24.57 -11.18
CA LEU A 131 19.63 24.23 -10.04
C LEU A 131 19.34 25.45 -9.16
N LYS A 132 20.32 26.34 -8.99
CA LYS A 132 20.18 27.60 -8.26
C LYS A 132 19.24 28.57 -8.97
N GLU A 133 19.35 28.70 -10.29
CA GLU A 133 18.44 29.50 -11.12
C GLU A 133 17.01 28.97 -11.07
N ARG A 134 16.85 27.65 -10.95
CA ARG A 134 15.56 26.99 -10.67
C ARG A 134 15.07 27.17 -9.23
N GLY A 135 15.79 27.92 -8.40
CA GLY A 135 15.37 28.32 -7.06
C GLY A 135 15.87 27.44 -5.92
N LEU A 136 16.68 26.40 -6.19
CA LEU A 136 17.15 25.49 -5.13
C LEU A 136 18.33 26.07 -4.35
N GLU A 137 18.20 26.04 -3.03
CA GLU A 137 19.25 26.37 -2.08
C GLU A 137 20.24 25.20 -1.97
N GLU A 138 21.54 25.49 -1.80
CA GLU A 138 22.58 24.46 -1.68
C GLU A 138 22.31 23.46 -0.55
N LYS A 139 21.66 23.89 0.53
CA LYS A 139 21.25 23.03 1.63
C LYS A 139 20.31 21.91 1.15
N ILE A 140 19.34 22.23 0.29
CA ILE A 140 18.42 21.26 -0.28
C ILE A 140 19.14 20.34 -1.25
N ILE A 141 20.01 20.89 -2.12
CA ILE A 141 20.84 20.12 -3.04
C ILE A 141 21.67 19.07 -2.28
N LYS A 142 22.32 19.46 -1.19
CA LYS A 142 23.11 18.56 -0.32
C LYS A 142 22.23 17.55 0.42
N GLN A 143 21.14 18.00 1.03
CA GLN A 143 20.24 17.14 1.80
C GLN A 143 19.67 16.00 0.96
N PHE A 144 19.29 16.29 -0.28
CA PHE A 144 18.72 15.30 -1.21
C PHE A 144 19.77 14.57 -2.04
N ARG A 145 21.07 14.86 -1.81
CA ARG A 145 22.20 14.24 -2.49
C ARG A 145 22.07 14.32 -4.02
N LEU A 146 21.62 15.47 -4.51
CA LEU A 146 21.47 15.66 -5.96
C LEU A 146 22.84 15.53 -6.64
N GLY A 147 22.82 15.02 -7.86
CA GLY A 147 24.05 14.76 -8.61
C GLY A 147 23.95 15.14 -10.08
N PHE A 148 25.02 14.92 -10.82
CA PHE A 148 25.11 15.17 -12.24
C PHE A 148 25.77 14.00 -12.97
N ALA A 149 25.08 13.48 -13.99
CA ALA A 149 25.64 12.53 -14.92
C ALA A 149 26.25 13.29 -16.10
N LEU A 150 27.57 13.13 -16.27
CA LEU A 150 28.34 13.76 -17.36
C LEU A 150 27.81 13.35 -18.73
N ASN A 151 28.08 14.17 -19.75
CA ASN A 151 27.76 13.84 -21.13
C ASN A 151 28.83 12.93 -21.76
N GLU A 152 29.05 11.78 -21.13
CA GLU A 152 30.05 10.80 -21.53
C GLU A 152 29.42 9.40 -21.57
N TRP A 153 29.88 8.54 -22.47
CA TRP A 153 29.26 7.24 -22.70
C TRP A 153 29.53 6.21 -21.61
N GLU A 154 30.66 6.28 -20.92
CA GLU A 154 31.16 5.22 -20.04
C GLU A 154 31.83 5.76 -18.76
N SER A 155 31.50 6.98 -18.36
CA SER A 155 32.13 7.67 -17.22
C SER A 155 31.86 6.95 -15.90
N LEU A 156 30.58 6.67 -15.62
CA LEU A 156 30.15 5.92 -14.45
C LEU A 156 30.61 4.46 -14.54
N TYR A 157 30.44 3.82 -15.71
CA TYR A 157 30.87 2.45 -15.92
C TYR A 157 32.36 2.26 -15.59
N SER A 158 33.24 3.09 -16.17
CA SER A 158 34.68 3.06 -15.93
C SER A 158 35.03 3.30 -14.46
N HIS A 159 34.33 4.23 -13.81
CA HIS A 159 34.49 4.48 -12.37
C HIS A 159 34.11 3.25 -11.53
N LEU A 160 32.98 2.62 -11.79
CA LEU A 160 32.55 1.43 -11.04
C LEU A 160 33.46 0.22 -11.29
N LYS A 161 33.93 0.04 -12.53
CA LYS A 161 34.89 -1.01 -12.88
C LYS A 161 36.21 -0.84 -12.13
N SER A 162 36.76 0.38 -12.05
CA SER A 162 37.99 0.64 -11.30
C SER A 162 37.83 0.45 -9.78
N ASN A 163 36.60 0.50 -9.27
CA ASN A 163 36.26 0.20 -7.88
C ASN A 163 35.96 -1.31 -7.63
N GLY A 164 36.17 -2.19 -8.62
CA GLY A 164 36.07 -3.64 -8.44
C GLY A 164 34.64 -4.19 -8.52
N TYR A 165 33.71 -3.49 -9.18
CA TYR A 165 32.37 -4.00 -9.46
C TYR A 165 32.31 -4.82 -10.76
N MET A 166 31.53 -5.90 -10.74
CA MET A 166 31.28 -6.75 -11.89
C MET A 166 30.19 -6.16 -12.79
N ASP A 167 30.27 -6.44 -14.09
CA ASP A 167 29.30 -5.93 -15.08
C ASP A 167 27.87 -6.34 -14.74
N THR A 168 27.71 -7.57 -14.23
CA THR A 168 26.41 -8.11 -13.77
C THR A 168 25.82 -7.32 -12.62
N GLU A 169 26.64 -6.83 -11.68
CA GLU A 169 26.18 -6.04 -10.54
C GLU A 169 25.72 -4.65 -10.98
N ILE A 170 26.48 -4.02 -11.88
CA ILE A 170 26.17 -2.69 -12.42
C ILE A 170 24.93 -2.74 -13.32
N GLU A 171 24.79 -3.79 -14.12
CA GLU A 171 23.61 -4.04 -14.96
C GLU A 171 22.36 -4.32 -14.11
N LYS A 172 22.46 -5.19 -13.08
CA LYS A 172 21.36 -5.48 -12.16
C LYS A 172 20.93 -4.27 -11.33
N ALA A 173 21.86 -3.34 -11.04
CA ALA A 173 21.55 -2.04 -10.44
C ALA A 173 20.83 -1.07 -11.41
N GLY A 174 20.73 -1.42 -12.69
CA GLY A 174 20.07 -0.62 -13.71
C GLY A 174 20.88 0.60 -14.18
N LEU A 175 22.21 0.59 -13.99
CA LEU A 175 23.08 1.73 -14.24
C LEU A 175 23.68 1.78 -15.65
N ILE A 176 23.74 0.63 -16.32
CA ILE A 176 24.30 0.50 -17.67
C ILE A 176 23.33 -0.23 -18.61
N LYS A 177 23.55 -0.07 -19.90
CA LYS A 177 22.90 -0.84 -20.97
C LYS A 177 23.96 -1.52 -21.83
N LYS A 178 23.62 -2.70 -22.37
CA LYS A 178 24.45 -3.38 -23.38
C LYS A 178 24.43 -2.62 -24.71
N LYS A 179 25.59 -2.53 -25.37
CA LYS A 179 25.67 -2.04 -26.76
C LYS A 179 25.01 -3.06 -27.69
N THR A 180 24.25 -2.57 -28.67
CA THR A 180 23.58 -3.42 -29.68
C THR A 180 24.56 -4.02 -30.67
N GLN A 181 25.72 -3.38 -30.90
CA GLN A 181 26.80 -3.86 -31.77
C GLN A 181 28.15 -3.64 -31.09
N GLY A 182 29.10 -4.56 -31.29
CA GLY A 182 30.50 -4.41 -30.85
C GLY A 182 30.85 -4.90 -29.44
N GLY A 183 29.88 -5.41 -28.67
CA GLY A 183 30.11 -5.85 -27.29
C GLY A 183 30.35 -4.68 -26.33
N GLY A 184 30.15 -4.90 -25.03
CA GLY A 184 30.36 -3.91 -23.98
C GLY A 184 29.10 -3.14 -23.54
N TYR A 185 29.31 -2.16 -22.68
CA TYR A 185 28.27 -1.45 -21.95
C TYR A 185 28.42 0.06 -22.08
N TYR A 186 27.35 0.79 -21.80
CA TYR A 186 27.35 2.25 -21.71
C TYR A 186 26.42 2.73 -20.60
N ASP A 187 26.68 3.93 -20.09
CA ASP A 187 25.95 4.55 -18.98
C ASP A 187 24.50 4.82 -19.36
N ARG A 188 23.57 4.43 -18.48
CA ARG A 188 22.14 4.69 -18.67
C ARG A 188 21.84 6.19 -18.59
N PHE A 189 22.44 6.88 -17.63
CA PHE A 189 22.23 8.30 -17.38
C PHE A 189 23.39 9.09 -17.95
N ARG A 190 23.09 10.07 -18.81
CA ARG A 190 24.07 10.97 -19.45
C ARG A 190 23.45 12.34 -19.64
N SER A 191 24.25 13.38 -19.46
CA SER A 191 23.84 14.79 -19.52
C SER A 191 22.54 15.05 -18.73
N ARG A 192 22.52 14.62 -17.45
CA ARG A 192 21.30 14.65 -16.63
C ARG A 192 21.60 15.13 -15.21
N ILE A 193 20.73 15.99 -14.70
CA ILE A 193 20.61 16.20 -13.25
C ILE A 193 20.01 14.93 -12.65
N ILE A 194 20.67 14.39 -11.63
CA ILE A 194 20.34 13.13 -10.99
C ILE A 194 19.66 13.40 -9.64
N PHE A 195 18.52 12.74 -9.45
CA PHE A 195 17.73 12.69 -8.23
C PHE A 195 17.77 11.25 -7.70
N PRO A 196 18.57 10.94 -6.66
CA PRO A 196 18.59 9.60 -6.08
C PRO A 196 17.28 9.26 -5.38
N LEU A 197 16.75 8.06 -5.58
CA LEU A 197 15.60 7.52 -4.86
C LEU A 197 16.09 6.64 -3.72
N PHE A 198 15.49 6.81 -2.55
CA PHE A 198 15.87 6.11 -1.33
C PHE A 198 14.79 5.12 -0.91
N ASP A 199 15.20 4.02 -0.30
CA ASP A 199 14.28 3.25 0.51
C ASP A 199 13.98 3.94 1.85
N ASN A 200 13.06 3.32 2.56
CA ASN A 200 12.66 3.56 3.93
C ASN A 200 13.82 3.73 4.93
N SER A 201 14.98 3.12 4.68
CA SER A 201 16.17 3.15 5.54
C SER A 201 17.24 4.13 5.03
N ASP A 202 16.86 5.12 4.21
CA ASP A 202 17.73 6.16 3.63
C ASP A 202 18.85 5.61 2.73
N ARG A 203 18.67 4.41 2.15
CA ARG A 203 19.66 3.84 1.21
C ARG A 203 19.25 4.10 -0.23
N PRO A 204 20.17 4.52 -1.12
CA PRO A 204 19.87 4.64 -2.54
C PRO A 204 19.43 3.31 -3.14
N VAL A 205 18.31 3.32 -3.87
CA VAL A 205 17.74 2.14 -4.56
C VAL A 205 17.62 2.34 -6.06
N ALA A 206 17.54 3.59 -6.52
CA ALA A 206 17.37 3.95 -7.93
C ALA A 206 17.71 5.42 -8.16
N PHE A 207 17.63 5.86 -9.42
CA PHE A 207 17.83 7.24 -9.83
C PHE A 207 16.73 7.69 -10.80
N SER A 208 16.37 8.97 -10.71
CA SER A 208 15.69 9.69 -11.77
C SER A 208 16.65 10.74 -12.34
N GLY A 209 16.71 10.85 -13.67
CA GLY A 209 17.59 11.76 -14.37
C GLY A 209 16.81 12.72 -15.24
N ARG A 210 16.86 14.01 -14.93
CA ARG A 210 16.30 15.07 -15.77
C ARG A 210 17.32 15.52 -16.79
N LEU A 211 16.96 15.54 -18.07
CA LEU A 211 17.83 15.99 -19.13
C LEU A 211 18.35 17.41 -18.85
N PHE A 212 19.66 17.56 -18.96
CA PHE A 212 20.38 18.82 -18.85
C PHE A 212 20.94 19.11 -20.24
N GLU A 213 20.29 20.00 -20.96
CA GLU A 213 20.68 20.41 -22.31
C GLU A 213 21.52 21.67 -22.23
N VAL A 214 22.77 21.60 -22.70
CA VAL A 214 23.64 22.78 -22.85
C VAL A 214 23.67 23.25 -24.32
N GLU A 215 23.27 22.41 -25.27
CA GLU A 215 23.33 22.74 -26.70
C GLU A 215 22.01 23.27 -27.25
N LYS A 216 21.98 24.59 -27.45
CA LYS A 216 21.04 25.25 -28.37
C LYS A 216 21.33 24.78 -29.81
N GLY A 217 20.75 23.66 -30.22
CA GLY A 217 20.82 23.23 -31.62
C GLY A 217 20.64 21.74 -31.77
N GLU A 218 19.39 21.33 -31.98
CA GLU A 218 18.89 19.96 -32.23
C GLU A 218 18.28 19.29 -30.99
N GLU A 219 17.04 19.68 -30.70
CA GLU A 219 16.09 18.81 -29.99
C GLU A 219 15.98 17.49 -30.78
N ASN A 220 16.73 16.47 -30.39
CA ASN A 220 16.38 15.11 -30.76
C ASN A 220 15.04 14.79 -30.09
N LYS A 221 13.95 14.91 -30.85
CA LYS A 221 12.55 14.69 -30.43
C LYS A 221 12.29 13.34 -29.73
N ASP A 222 13.23 12.39 -29.81
CA ASP A 222 13.17 11.07 -29.17
C ASP A 222 13.82 10.99 -27.77
N THR A 223 14.45 12.04 -27.25
CA THR A 223 15.11 11.98 -25.94
C THR A 223 14.15 12.40 -24.81
N ALA A 224 13.78 11.47 -23.93
CA ALA A 224 12.87 11.75 -22.83
C ALA A 224 13.43 12.78 -21.83
N LYS A 225 12.61 13.81 -21.51
CA LYS A 225 12.91 14.87 -20.52
C LYS A 225 13.31 14.30 -19.16
N TYR A 226 12.64 13.23 -18.71
CA TYR A 226 12.99 12.46 -17.52
C TYR A 226 13.26 11.00 -17.88
N LEU A 227 14.26 10.41 -17.22
CA LEU A 227 14.60 9.00 -17.34
C LEU A 227 14.69 8.40 -15.93
N ASN A 228 13.87 7.40 -15.63
CA ASN A 228 13.94 6.66 -14.37
C ASN A 228 14.79 5.39 -14.54
N SER A 229 15.35 4.89 -13.44
CA SER A 229 15.87 3.51 -13.37
C SER A 229 14.83 2.49 -13.85
N PRO A 230 15.25 1.35 -14.44
CA PRO A 230 14.36 0.22 -14.70
C PRO A 230 13.92 -0.43 -13.36
N GLU A 231 12.95 -1.34 -13.40
CA GLU A 231 12.68 -2.22 -12.26
C GLU A 231 13.95 -3.01 -11.91
N THR A 232 14.26 -3.16 -10.62
CA THR A 232 15.40 -3.93 -10.11
C THR A 232 14.98 -4.71 -8.86
N ILE A 233 15.87 -5.57 -8.34
CA ILE A 233 15.64 -6.24 -7.06
C ILE A 233 15.53 -5.27 -5.86
N LEU A 234 15.99 -4.03 -6.01
CA LEU A 234 15.95 -2.99 -4.97
C LEU A 234 14.91 -1.90 -5.23
N PHE A 235 14.44 -1.77 -6.47
CA PHE A 235 13.56 -0.68 -6.86
C PHE A 235 12.37 -1.19 -7.63
N SER A 236 11.19 -0.89 -7.09
CA SER A 236 9.93 -1.06 -7.80
C SER A 236 9.16 0.24 -7.87
N LYS A 237 8.80 0.66 -9.09
CA LYS A 237 8.10 1.93 -9.34
C LYS A 237 6.72 2.00 -8.73
N SER A 238 6.11 0.85 -8.42
CA SER A 238 4.78 0.77 -7.81
C SER A 238 4.81 0.91 -6.29
N ASN A 239 6.00 0.94 -5.67
CA ASN A 239 6.16 0.91 -4.21
C ASN A 239 7.17 1.93 -3.70
N ILE A 240 7.57 2.92 -4.52
CA ILE A 240 8.53 3.95 -4.13
C ILE A 240 8.00 5.32 -4.54
N LEU A 241 7.77 6.15 -3.53
CA LEU A 241 7.53 7.58 -3.69
C LEU A 241 8.82 8.35 -3.41
N TYR A 242 9.15 9.30 -4.29
CA TYR A 242 10.32 10.14 -4.08
C TYR A 242 10.18 10.96 -2.78
N ALA A 243 11.26 10.99 -2.01
CA ALA A 243 11.36 11.61 -0.68
C ALA A 243 10.46 11.06 0.43
N TYR A 244 9.85 9.88 0.25
CA TYR A 244 9.05 9.25 1.31
C TYR A 244 9.86 9.06 2.61
N ASN A 245 11.13 8.68 2.50
CA ASN A 245 12.06 8.55 3.61
C ASN A 245 12.23 9.85 4.41
N PHE A 246 12.22 11.01 3.75
CA PHE A 246 12.29 12.33 4.38
C PHE A 246 10.92 12.79 4.92
N ALA A 247 9.83 12.38 4.27
CA ALA A 247 8.48 12.88 4.56
C ALA A 247 7.76 12.12 5.67
N LYS A 248 8.00 10.81 5.84
CA LYS A 248 7.26 9.90 6.74
C LYS A 248 6.99 10.48 8.14
N ASN A 249 8.02 11.06 8.75
CA ASN A 249 7.93 11.61 10.11
C ASN A 249 7.09 12.89 10.17
N THR A 250 7.19 13.75 9.16
CA THR A 250 6.37 14.97 9.08
C THR A 250 4.94 14.65 8.70
N ILE A 251 4.69 13.64 7.84
CA ILE A 251 3.34 13.16 7.53
C ILE A 251 2.63 12.74 8.81
N ARG A 252 3.27 11.91 9.64
CA ARG A 252 2.72 11.49 10.94
C ARG A 252 2.44 12.67 11.87
N LYS A 253 3.38 13.61 11.98
CA LYS A 253 3.26 14.76 12.90
C LYS A 253 2.19 15.76 12.47
N SER A 254 2.09 16.00 11.16
CA SER A 254 1.17 16.98 10.59
C SER A 254 -0.21 16.38 10.30
N ASP A 255 -0.34 15.05 10.31
CA ASP A 255 -1.57 14.30 9.98
C ASP A 255 -2.09 14.58 8.56
N PHE A 256 -1.18 14.74 7.60
CA PHE A 256 -1.46 14.73 6.16
C PHE A 256 -0.18 14.60 5.34
N SER A 257 -0.30 14.04 4.14
CA SER A 257 0.75 14.07 3.11
C SER A 257 0.42 15.04 1.98
N ILE A 258 1.44 15.63 1.35
CA ILE A 258 1.29 16.40 0.10
C ILE A 258 1.84 15.56 -1.05
N LEU A 259 1.04 15.34 -2.09
CA LEU A 259 1.44 14.63 -3.30
C LEU A 259 1.60 15.61 -4.47
N VAL A 260 2.81 15.64 -5.04
CA VAL A 260 3.16 16.41 -6.24
C VAL A 260 3.62 15.48 -7.38
N GLU A 261 3.70 15.97 -8.61
CA GLU A 261 4.09 15.15 -9.76
C GLU A 261 5.61 15.00 -9.89
N GLY A 262 6.33 16.12 -9.84
CA GLY A 262 7.75 16.20 -10.18
C GLY A 262 8.71 16.26 -8.99
N GLN A 263 9.99 15.99 -9.26
CA GLN A 263 11.06 16.13 -8.26
C GLN A 263 11.30 17.60 -7.89
N MET A 264 11.19 18.53 -8.84
CA MET A 264 11.39 19.96 -8.58
C MET A 264 10.31 20.52 -7.66
N ASP A 265 9.04 20.19 -7.91
CA ASP A 265 7.90 20.57 -7.05
C ASP A 265 8.12 20.11 -5.62
N LEU A 266 8.62 18.88 -5.47
CA LEU A 266 8.93 18.30 -4.18
C LEU A 266 10.03 19.08 -3.46
N LEU A 267 11.17 19.30 -4.14
CA LEU A 267 12.32 19.96 -3.54
C LEU A 267 11.97 21.40 -3.13
N MET A 268 11.25 22.12 -3.99
CA MET A 268 10.76 23.47 -3.69
C MET A 268 9.77 23.46 -2.51
N SER A 269 8.89 22.46 -2.42
CA SER A 269 7.95 22.32 -1.30
C SER A 269 8.67 22.05 0.03
N HIS A 270 9.67 21.16 0.03
CA HIS A 270 10.54 20.92 1.19
C HIS A 270 11.30 22.20 1.59
N GLN A 271 11.82 22.95 0.61
CA GLN A 271 12.47 24.24 0.84
C GLN A 271 11.52 25.30 1.41
N ALA A 272 10.24 25.24 1.07
CA ALA A 272 9.19 26.08 1.63
C ALA A 272 8.74 25.64 3.05
N GLY A 273 9.32 24.57 3.60
CA GLY A 273 9.03 24.06 4.94
C GLY A 273 7.98 22.95 5.00
N TYR A 274 7.44 22.51 3.86
CA TYR A 274 6.45 21.44 3.78
C TYR A 274 7.13 20.09 3.51
N THR A 275 7.84 19.60 4.53
CA THR A 275 8.63 18.37 4.42
C THR A 275 7.79 17.09 4.40
N ASN A 276 6.48 17.17 4.59
CA ASN A 276 5.52 16.07 4.38
C ASN A 276 5.12 15.88 2.90
N THR A 277 5.91 16.41 1.96
CA THR A 277 5.68 16.29 0.51
C THR A 277 6.38 15.07 -0.07
N VAL A 278 5.67 14.33 -0.92
CA VAL A 278 6.12 13.16 -1.68
C VAL A 278 5.78 13.33 -3.17
N ALA A 279 6.54 12.67 -4.07
CA ALA A 279 6.30 12.77 -5.51
C ALA A 279 6.23 11.41 -6.21
N SER A 280 5.33 11.29 -7.18
CA SER A 280 5.21 10.12 -8.04
C SER A 280 6.33 10.01 -9.10
N SER A 281 7.05 11.11 -9.37
CA SER A 281 8.25 11.12 -10.22
C SER A 281 8.03 10.57 -11.64
N GLY A 282 6.90 10.95 -12.26
CA GLY A 282 6.54 10.54 -13.61
C GLY A 282 6.11 9.07 -13.73
N THR A 283 5.68 8.47 -12.62
CA THR A 283 5.02 7.15 -12.61
C THR A 283 3.55 7.30 -12.25
N ALA A 284 2.69 6.42 -12.75
CA ALA A 284 1.30 6.40 -12.34
C ALA A 284 1.21 6.06 -10.84
N LEU A 285 0.39 6.79 -10.09
CA LEU A 285 0.14 6.48 -8.68
C LEU A 285 -0.49 5.09 -8.57
N THR A 286 -0.04 4.31 -7.60
CA THR A 286 -0.46 2.92 -7.36
C THR A 286 -1.02 2.75 -5.96
N GLU A 287 -1.72 1.64 -5.72
CA GLU A 287 -2.21 1.31 -4.38
C GLU A 287 -1.05 1.12 -3.39
N GLY A 288 0.09 0.56 -3.84
CA GLY A 288 1.32 0.48 -3.04
C GLY A 288 1.76 1.85 -2.51
N HIS A 289 1.70 2.89 -3.34
CA HIS A 289 1.98 4.27 -2.91
C HIS A 289 0.96 4.79 -1.90
N ILE A 290 -0.33 4.56 -2.14
CA ILE A 290 -1.39 4.98 -1.21
C ILE A 290 -1.22 4.28 0.14
N ASN A 291 -0.99 2.98 0.14
CA ASN A 291 -0.78 2.19 1.36
C ASN A 291 0.45 2.64 2.14
N LEU A 292 1.51 3.12 1.49
CA LEU A 292 2.65 3.73 2.17
C LEU A 292 2.26 5.00 2.92
N LEU A 293 1.50 5.90 2.29
CA LEU A 293 1.06 7.16 2.92
C LEU A 293 0.04 6.90 4.04
N LYS A 294 -0.89 5.99 3.80
CA LYS A 294 -1.97 5.65 4.73
C LYS A 294 -1.48 5.09 6.07
N ARG A 295 -0.27 4.51 6.11
CA ARG A 295 0.39 4.10 7.38
C ARG A 295 0.55 5.23 8.38
N PHE A 296 0.57 6.48 7.94
CA PHE A 296 0.84 7.63 8.79
C PHE A 296 -0.31 8.63 8.84
N SER A 297 -1.17 8.67 7.82
CA SER A 297 -2.31 9.60 7.75
C SER A 297 -3.29 9.17 6.66
N ASP A 298 -4.58 9.27 6.95
CA ASP A 298 -5.66 9.09 5.97
C ASP A 298 -5.89 10.34 5.10
N LYS A 299 -5.24 11.46 5.41
CA LYS A 299 -5.38 12.72 4.66
C LYS A 299 -4.28 12.89 3.60
N ILE A 300 -4.70 13.16 2.37
CA ILE A 300 -3.82 13.46 1.23
C ILE A 300 -4.22 14.77 0.54
N VAL A 301 -3.24 15.65 0.38
CA VAL A 301 -3.36 16.91 -0.35
C VAL A 301 -2.62 16.77 -1.67
N ILE A 302 -3.35 16.77 -2.78
CA ILE A 302 -2.80 16.67 -4.13
C ILE A 302 -2.58 18.08 -4.68
N ALA A 303 -1.35 18.35 -5.13
CA ALA A 303 -0.94 19.62 -5.70
C ALA A 303 -0.19 19.34 -7.02
N PHE A 304 -0.96 19.20 -8.09
CA PHE A 304 -0.47 18.95 -9.44
C PHE A 304 -0.53 20.22 -10.27
N ASP A 305 0.07 20.18 -11.46
CA ASP A 305 0.18 21.30 -12.38
C ASP A 305 -1.18 21.94 -12.66
N GLY A 306 -1.20 23.26 -12.83
CA GLY A 306 -2.42 24.06 -12.98
C GLY A 306 -3.16 23.88 -14.30
N ASP A 307 -2.72 22.97 -15.17
CA ASP A 307 -3.29 22.71 -16.48
C ASP A 307 -4.34 21.57 -16.49
N GLU A 308 -4.93 21.29 -17.66
CA GLU A 308 -5.94 20.24 -17.79
C GLU A 308 -5.35 18.82 -17.62
N ALA A 309 -4.08 18.61 -18.00
CA ALA A 309 -3.41 17.33 -17.85
C ALA A 309 -3.15 17.02 -16.37
N GLY A 310 -2.63 17.98 -15.61
CA GLY A 310 -2.43 17.92 -14.16
C GLY A 310 -3.75 17.70 -13.42
N PHE A 311 -4.82 18.39 -13.82
CA PHE A 311 -6.14 18.14 -13.23
C PHE A 311 -6.67 16.71 -13.50
N ASN A 312 -6.48 16.20 -14.72
CA ASN A 312 -6.87 14.82 -15.06
C ASN A 312 -6.05 13.78 -14.29
N SER A 313 -4.75 14.02 -14.12
CA SER A 313 -3.86 13.22 -13.26
C SER A 313 -4.32 13.26 -11.80
N ALA A 314 -4.68 14.44 -11.28
CA ALA A 314 -5.18 14.61 -9.92
C ALA A 314 -6.50 13.87 -9.71
N CYS A 315 -7.40 13.87 -10.69
CA CYS A 315 -8.64 13.09 -10.66
C CYS A 315 -8.37 11.58 -10.58
N LYS A 316 -7.41 11.05 -11.36
CA LYS A 316 -7.03 9.63 -11.30
C LYS A 316 -6.45 9.25 -9.95
N ALA A 317 -5.53 10.05 -9.42
CA ALA A 317 -4.95 9.88 -8.09
C ALA A 317 -6.03 9.94 -6.99
N SER A 318 -6.97 10.88 -7.11
CA SER A 318 -8.05 11.05 -6.14
C SER A 318 -9.00 9.84 -6.08
N LYS A 319 -9.36 9.26 -7.23
CA LYS A 319 -10.19 8.05 -7.26
C LYS A 319 -9.51 6.90 -6.52
N LEU A 320 -8.23 6.68 -6.79
CA LEU A 320 -7.45 5.63 -6.14
C LEU A 320 -7.34 5.84 -4.63
N ALA A 321 -7.09 7.07 -4.19
CA ALA A 321 -7.02 7.42 -2.77
C ALA A 321 -8.39 7.27 -2.06
N LEU A 322 -9.50 7.71 -2.67
CA LEU A 322 -10.85 7.53 -2.13
C LEU A 322 -11.24 6.05 -2.02
N MET A 323 -10.92 5.22 -3.02
CA MET A 323 -11.13 3.76 -2.97
C MET A 323 -10.40 3.12 -1.77
N ASN A 324 -9.27 3.71 -1.41
CA ASN A 324 -8.46 3.34 -0.25
C ASN A 324 -8.85 4.10 1.03
N ASP A 325 -10.02 4.73 1.06
CA ASP A 325 -10.58 5.37 2.26
C ASP A 325 -9.71 6.51 2.81
N MET A 326 -9.19 7.36 1.91
CA MET A 326 -8.46 8.58 2.27
C MET A 326 -9.33 9.84 2.11
N ASP A 327 -9.12 10.86 2.95
CA ASP A 327 -9.61 12.23 2.75
C ASP A 327 -8.73 12.92 1.70
N VAL A 328 -9.30 13.18 0.52
CA VAL A 328 -8.57 13.70 -0.64
C VAL A 328 -8.90 15.16 -0.90
N ARG A 329 -7.88 16.02 -0.82
CA ARG A 329 -7.99 17.46 -1.08
C ARG A 329 -7.09 17.90 -2.21
N LEU A 330 -7.52 18.89 -2.98
CA LEU A 330 -6.75 19.48 -4.07
C LEU A 330 -6.36 20.92 -3.74
N VAL A 331 -5.11 21.25 -4.04
CA VAL A 331 -4.62 22.64 -4.06
C VAL A 331 -4.97 23.25 -5.41
N LYS A 332 -5.51 24.47 -5.41
CA LYS A 332 -5.71 25.24 -6.63
C LYS A 332 -4.38 25.88 -7.03
N ILE A 333 -3.75 25.35 -8.07
CA ILE A 333 -2.60 25.97 -8.73
C ILE A 333 -3.11 26.92 -9.83
N VAL A 334 -2.39 28.01 -10.03
CA VAL A 334 -2.72 29.00 -11.07
C VAL A 334 -2.47 28.36 -12.45
N ASP A 335 -3.35 28.64 -13.40
CA ASP A 335 -3.26 28.09 -14.76
C ASP A 335 -1.89 28.39 -15.39
N GLY A 336 -1.30 27.37 -16.02
CA GLY A 336 0.03 27.42 -16.61
C GLY A 336 1.21 27.44 -15.63
N MET A 337 0.99 27.25 -14.32
CA MET A 337 2.07 27.11 -13.32
C MET A 337 2.11 25.70 -12.75
N ASP A 338 3.30 25.26 -12.34
CA ASP A 338 3.52 24.10 -11.48
C ASP A 338 3.74 24.54 -10.01
N PRO A 339 3.74 23.61 -9.04
CA PRO A 339 4.05 23.96 -7.64
C PRO A 339 5.43 24.62 -7.47
N ALA A 340 6.46 24.20 -8.21
CA ALA A 340 7.79 24.79 -8.13
C ALA A 340 7.79 26.28 -8.52
N ASP A 341 7.13 26.64 -9.62
CA ASP A 341 6.96 28.01 -10.12
C ASP A 341 6.17 28.87 -9.13
N LEU A 342 5.10 28.33 -8.55
CA LEU A 342 4.30 29.00 -7.53
C LEU A 342 5.14 29.33 -6.29
N ILE A 343 5.93 28.38 -5.80
CA ILE A 343 6.80 28.53 -4.63
C ILE A 343 7.94 29.52 -4.90
N LEU A 344 8.54 29.44 -6.10
CA LEU A 344 9.62 30.34 -6.51
C LEU A 344 9.14 31.79 -6.54
N ARG A 345 7.92 32.02 -7.02
CA ARG A 345 7.31 33.35 -7.08
C ARG A 345 6.93 33.87 -5.70
N ASP A 346 6.25 33.06 -4.89
CA ASP A 346 5.80 33.44 -3.55
C ASP A 346 5.53 32.21 -2.66
N LYS A 347 6.45 31.95 -1.72
CA LYS A 347 6.30 30.89 -0.70
C LYS A 347 5.01 31.03 0.12
N GLY A 348 4.48 32.25 0.28
CA GLY A 348 3.22 32.53 0.95
C GLY A 348 2.01 31.95 0.22
N GLN A 349 2.01 32.01 -1.12
CA GLN A 349 0.93 31.42 -1.94
C GLN A 349 0.87 29.91 -1.82
N TRP A 350 2.01 29.23 -1.70
CA TRP A 350 2.05 27.79 -1.46
C TRP A 350 1.38 27.41 -0.13
N LYS A 351 1.75 28.11 0.95
CA LYS A 351 1.14 27.92 2.28
C LYS A 351 -0.36 28.19 2.27
N ASP A 352 -0.77 29.26 1.62
CA ASP A 352 -2.18 29.62 1.49
C ASP A 352 -2.96 28.61 0.65
N GLY A 353 -2.36 28.10 -0.43
CA GLY A 353 -2.91 27.06 -1.29
C GLY A 353 -3.18 25.77 -0.54
N ILE A 354 -2.21 25.29 0.24
CA ILE A 354 -2.38 24.09 1.09
C ILE A 354 -3.48 24.31 2.13
N LYS A 355 -3.49 25.47 2.81
CA LYS A 355 -4.50 25.79 3.82
C LYS A 355 -5.91 25.87 3.24
N LYS A 356 -6.04 26.36 2.00
CA LYS A 356 -7.32 26.51 1.28
C LYS A 356 -7.67 25.29 0.41
N ALA A 357 -6.90 24.20 0.51
CA ALA A 357 -7.16 22.99 -0.25
C ALA A 357 -8.56 22.46 0.04
N LYS A 358 -9.30 22.14 -1.04
CA LYS A 358 -10.70 21.70 -0.97
C LYS A 358 -10.80 20.21 -1.23
N HIS A 359 -11.78 19.55 -0.63
CA HIS A 359 -12.07 18.17 -0.96
C HIS A 359 -12.30 18.02 -2.48
N ILE A 360 -11.85 16.92 -3.09
CA ILE A 360 -11.94 16.72 -4.56
C ILE A 360 -13.36 16.93 -5.10
N ILE A 361 -14.38 16.51 -4.35
CA ILE A 361 -15.79 16.69 -4.71
C ILE A 361 -16.14 18.18 -4.83
N ASP A 362 -15.77 18.99 -3.83
CA ASP A 362 -16.01 20.43 -3.83
C ASP A 362 -15.19 21.15 -4.89
N PHE A 363 -13.92 20.76 -5.02
CA PHE A 363 -13.02 21.34 -6.01
C PHE A 363 -13.56 21.13 -7.42
N TYR A 364 -13.95 19.91 -7.76
CA TYR A 364 -14.46 19.60 -9.09
C TYR A 364 -15.81 20.26 -9.34
N PHE A 365 -16.70 20.29 -8.34
CA PHE A 365 -17.94 21.05 -8.44
C PHE A 365 -17.70 22.54 -8.74
N ASP A 366 -16.81 23.19 -7.99
CA ASP A 366 -16.49 24.60 -8.17
C ASP A 366 -15.92 24.86 -9.57
N LYS A 367 -15.03 24.00 -10.06
CA LYS A 367 -14.49 24.08 -11.43
C LYS A 367 -15.60 23.99 -12.48
N LEU A 368 -16.50 23.02 -12.37
CA LEU A 368 -17.62 22.87 -13.31
C LEU A 368 -18.59 24.06 -13.28
N ARG A 369 -18.85 24.63 -12.09
CA ARG A 369 -19.69 25.82 -11.95
C ARG A 369 -19.05 27.05 -12.60
N ASP A 370 -17.74 27.17 -12.53
CA ASP A 370 -17.02 28.26 -13.18
C ASP A 370 -17.09 28.14 -14.72
N GLU A 371 -17.00 26.92 -15.26
CA GLU A 371 -17.06 26.61 -16.70
C GLU A 371 -18.48 26.59 -17.29
N VAL A 372 -19.49 26.10 -16.55
CA VAL A 372 -20.85 25.85 -17.06
C VAL A 372 -21.87 26.74 -16.35
N LYS A 373 -22.31 27.79 -17.05
CA LYS A 373 -23.29 28.76 -16.50
C LYS A 373 -24.75 28.29 -16.57
N ASP A 374 -25.08 27.38 -17.49
CA ASP A 374 -26.44 26.84 -17.61
C ASP A 374 -26.70 25.81 -16.51
N LYS A 375 -27.73 26.06 -15.67
CA LYS A 375 -28.07 25.23 -14.51
C LYS A 375 -28.39 23.77 -14.90
N ARG A 376 -29.05 23.54 -16.05
CA ARG A 376 -29.43 22.18 -16.49
C ARG A 376 -28.20 21.42 -16.99
N LYS A 377 -27.34 22.05 -17.78
CA LYS A 377 -26.08 21.47 -18.24
C LYS A 377 -25.15 21.19 -17.07
N LEU A 378 -25.05 22.10 -16.10
CA LEU A 378 -24.26 21.91 -14.89
C LEU A 378 -24.71 20.67 -14.11
N GLY A 379 -26.02 20.47 -13.92
CA GLY A 379 -26.55 19.26 -13.27
C GLY A 379 -26.13 17.97 -13.98
N LYS A 380 -26.11 17.96 -15.32
CA LYS A 380 -25.66 16.82 -16.13
C LYS A 380 -24.15 16.57 -16.01
N GLU A 381 -23.34 17.62 -15.97
CA GLU A 381 -21.89 17.49 -15.75
C GLU A 381 -21.56 17.01 -14.34
N VAL A 382 -22.28 17.50 -13.32
CA VAL A 382 -22.13 17.02 -11.93
C VAL A 382 -22.47 15.53 -11.85
N GLN A 383 -23.54 15.09 -12.52
CA GLN A 383 -23.93 13.68 -12.61
C GLN A 383 -22.80 12.81 -13.16
N THR A 384 -22.13 13.24 -14.23
CA THR A 384 -21.12 12.43 -14.93
C THR A 384 -19.72 12.54 -14.33
N LYS A 385 -19.37 13.68 -13.71
CA LYS A 385 -18.00 13.98 -13.28
C LYS A 385 -17.81 14.04 -11.78
N VAL A 386 -18.82 14.47 -11.00
CA VAL A 386 -18.69 14.65 -9.53
C VAL A 386 -19.27 13.46 -8.76
N LEU A 387 -20.48 13.00 -9.11
CA LEU A 387 -21.11 11.86 -8.44
C LEU A 387 -20.25 10.58 -8.43
N PRO A 388 -19.44 10.27 -9.45
CA PRO A 388 -18.50 9.15 -9.36
C PRO A 388 -17.54 9.24 -8.18
N PHE A 389 -17.08 10.42 -7.78
CA PHE A 389 -16.23 10.57 -6.58
C PHE A 389 -17.01 10.32 -5.30
N ILE A 390 -18.25 10.81 -5.20
CA ILE A 390 -19.14 10.53 -4.06
C ILE A 390 -19.38 9.03 -3.93
N SER A 391 -19.54 8.30 -5.05
CA SER A 391 -19.76 6.86 -5.03
C SER A 391 -18.59 6.06 -4.44
N LEU A 392 -17.38 6.61 -4.45
CA LEU A 392 -16.16 5.97 -3.94
C LEU A 392 -15.93 6.21 -2.44
N VAL A 393 -16.62 7.18 -1.82
CA VAL A 393 -16.53 7.45 -0.38
C VAL A 393 -17.10 6.27 0.39
N LYS A 394 -16.36 5.64 1.32
CA LYS A 394 -16.86 4.45 2.02
C LYS A 394 -17.90 4.78 3.09
N SER A 395 -17.72 5.87 3.83
CA SER A 395 -18.64 6.30 4.87
C SER A 395 -19.98 6.76 4.29
N GLU A 396 -21.08 6.09 4.68
CA GLU A 396 -22.44 6.47 4.26
C GLU A 396 -22.87 7.83 4.84
N ILE A 397 -22.32 8.21 6.00
CA ILE A 397 -22.57 9.52 6.62
C ILE A 397 -21.90 10.62 5.78
N GLU A 398 -20.62 10.45 5.44
CA GLU A 398 -19.92 11.43 4.60
C GLU A 398 -20.53 11.52 3.20
N LYS A 399 -20.94 10.38 2.62
CA LYS A 399 -21.72 10.38 1.38
C LYS A 399 -22.98 11.23 1.50
N ALA A 400 -23.75 11.07 2.59
CA ALA A 400 -24.97 11.83 2.81
C ALA A 400 -24.69 13.34 2.92
N ASP A 401 -23.62 13.74 3.61
CA ASP A 401 -23.19 15.13 3.72
C ASP A 401 -22.82 15.71 2.36
N PHE A 402 -22.00 15.03 1.56
CA PHE A 402 -21.68 15.48 0.20
C PHE A 402 -22.90 15.56 -0.70
N VAL A 403 -23.82 14.60 -0.62
CA VAL A 403 -25.09 14.63 -1.37
C VAL A 403 -25.94 15.84 -0.95
N GLN A 404 -26.04 16.12 0.36
CA GLN A 404 -26.77 17.27 0.87
C GLN A 404 -26.16 18.59 0.39
N ASP A 405 -24.84 18.71 0.40
CA ASP A 405 -24.13 19.89 -0.09
C ASP A 405 -24.34 20.12 -1.58
N ILE A 406 -24.23 19.07 -2.40
CA ILE A 406 -24.49 19.16 -3.84
C ILE A 406 -25.97 19.50 -4.12
N SER A 407 -26.88 18.93 -3.34
CA SER A 407 -28.32 19.25 -3.40
C SER A 407 -28.58 20.73 -3.19
N ASN A 408 -27.98 21.30 -2.13
CA ASN A 408 -28.11 22.72 -1.80
C ASN A 408 -27.49 23.60 -2.89
N LYS A 409 -26.30 23.25 -3.40
CA LYS A 409 -25.58 24.03 -4.41
C LYS A 409 -26.28 24.02 -5.78
N LEU A 410 -26.95 22.92 -6.14
CA LEU A 410 -27.69 22.80 -7.40
C LEU A 410 -29.17 23.19 -7.30
N ASP A 411 -29.71 23.32 -6.08
CA ASP A 411 -31.14 23.49 -5.83
C ASP A 411 -31.95 22.38 -6.54
N ILE A 412 -31.55 21.13 -6.24
CA ILE A 412 -32.15 19.88 -6.72
C ILE A 412 -32.47 19.00 -5.51
N PRO A 413 -33.62 18.32 -5.45
CA PRO A 413 -33.95 17.45 -4.32
C PRO A 413 -32.92 16.34 -4.07
N VAL A 414 -32.50 16.16 -2.81
CA VAL A 414 -31.59 15.09 -2.34
C VAL A 414 -31.97 13.71 -2.91
N LYS A 415 -33.27 13.39 -2.94
CA LYS A 415 -33.78 12.12 -3.49
C LYS A 415 -33.42 11.90 -4.96
N ALA A 416 -33.38 12.95 -5.78
CA ALA A 416 -33.00 12.84 -7.18
C ALA A 416 -31.51 12.51 -7.32
N ILE A 417 -30.65 13.15 -6.52
CA ILE A 417 -29.20 12.89 -6.51
C ILE A 417 -28.91 11.46 -6.07
N TRP A 418 -29.55 10.97 -5.00
CA TRP A 418 -29.43 9.57 -4.58
C TRP A 418 -29.86 8.58 -5.66
N THR A 419 -30.90 8.91 -6.43
CA THR A 419 -31.37 8.05 -7.52
C THR A 419 -30.32 7.92 -8.62
N GLU A 420 -29.63 9.01 -8.96
CA GLU A 420 -28.54 8.98 -9.95
C GLU A 420 -27.29 8.31 -9.40
N LEU A 421 -26.94 8.56 -8.13
CA LEU A 421 -25.78 7.94 -7.48
C LEU A 421 -25.86 6.40 -7.50
N ARG A 422 -27.04 5.83 -7.27
CA ARG A 422 -27.27 4.37 -7.30
C ARG A 422 -27.10 3.74 -8.69
N LYS A 423 -27.18 4.53 -9.77
CA LYS A 423 -27.01 4.02 -11.15
C LYS A 423 -25.54 3.91 -11.55
N ILE A 424 -24.63 4.55 -10.80
CA ILE A 424 -23.21 4.56 -11.10
C ILE A 424 -22.64 3.17 -10.77
N LYS A 425 -22.12 2.49 -11.79
CA LYS A 425 -21.32 1.28 -11.61
C LYS A 425 -19.88 1.70 -11.31
N VAL A 426 -19.32 1.21 -10.22
CA VAL A 426 -17.90 1.41 -9.91
C VAL A 426 -17.08 0.48 -10.82
N GLU A 427 -16.55 1.02 -11.91
CA GLU A 427 -15.57 0.31 -12.74
C GLU A 427 -14.20 0.38 -12.06
N LEU A 428 -13.70 -0.78 -11.64
CA LEU A 428 -12.36 -0.95 -11.07
C LEU A 428 -11.31 -0.86 -12.21
N PRO A 429 -10.24 -0.04 -12.09
CA PRO A 429 -9.15 -0.01 -13.06
C PRO A 429 -8.51 -1.39 -13.34
N GLU A 430 -8.20 -1.70 -14.61
CA GLU A 430 -7.68 -3.00 -15.07
C GLU A 430 -6.38 -3.46 -14.37
N ASN A 431 -5.66 -2.54 -13.74
CA ASN A 431 -4.40 -2.75 -13.02
C ASN A 431 -4.55 -3.34 -11.60
N LEU A 432 -5.76 -3.72 -11.19
CA LEU A 432 -6.11 -4.27 -9.87
C LEU A 432 -5.99 -5.80 -9.72
N LYS A 433 -5.25 -6.50 -10.59
CA LYS A 433 -5.22 -7.99 -10.60
C LYS A 433 -4.08 -8.68 -9.85
N TYR A 434 -3.18 -7.97 -9.16
CA TYR A 434 -2.03 -8.63 -8.53
C TYR A 434 -1.70 -8.04 -7.16
N THR A 435 -2.04 -8.75 -6.07
CA THR A 435 -1.27 -8.73 -4.82
C THR A 435 -1.61 -9.94 -3.92
N SER A 436 -0.58 -10.74 -3.64
CA SER A 436 -0.26 -11.52 -2.41
C SER A 436 -1.28 -12.42 -1.67
N ASN A 437 -2.59 -12.28 -1.84
CA ASN A 437 -3.60 -13.25 -1.35
C ASN A 437 -3.58 -14.56 -2.13
N GLU A 438 -2.96 -14.55 -3.32
CA GLU A 438 -2.89 -15.67 -4.25
C GLU A 438 -2.26 -16.93 -3.63
N MET A 439 -1.39 -16.85 -2.62
CA MET A 439 -0.70 -18.05 -2.13
C MET A 439 -1.60 -18.99 -1.28
N ILE A 440 -2.67 -18.45 -0.66
CA ILE A 440 -3.70 -19.26 0.04
C ILE A 440 -4.85 -19.57 -0.92
N ASP A 441 -5.22 -18.61 -1.77
CA ASP A 441 -6.25 -18.82 -2.80
C ASP A 441 -5.82 -19.85 -3.87
N GLU A 442 -4.52 -19.96 -4.21
CA GLU A 442 -3.97 -20.98 -5.10
C GLU A 442 -3.92 -22.37 -4.45
N LEU A 443 -3.79 -22.45 -3.12
CA LEU A 443 -3.85 -23.72 -2.39
C LEU A 443 -5.30 -24.25 -2.30
N ILE A 444 -6.27 -23.34 -2.21
CA ILE A 444 -7.70 -23.65 -2.08
C ILE A 444 -8.38 -23.83 -3.45
N VAL A 445 -7.99 -23.08 -4.49
CA VAL A 445 -8.67 -23.04 -5.79
C VAL A 445 -7.76 -23.50 -6.93
N LYS A 446 -7.80 -24.80 -7.20
CA LYS A 446 -7.80 -25.31 -8.58
C LYS A 446 -9.08 -26.12 -8.76
N ASN A 447 -10.18 -25.41 -8.96
CA ASN A 447 -11.20 -25.71 -9.97
C ASN A 447 -12.39 -24.77 -9.83
N GLU A 448 -12.84 -24.28 -11.00
CA GLU A 448 -14.10 -23.60 -11.32
C GLU A 448 -14.21 -22.07 -11.15
N SER A 449 -14.03 -21.41 -12.30
CA SER A 449 -14.75 -20.25 -12.86
C SER A 449 -15.14 -19.06 -11.97
N ASN A 450 -14.48 -17.93 -12.27
CA ASN A 450 -14.87 -16.53 -12.09
C ASN A 450 -16.37 -16.23 -11.85
N LEU A 451 -16.79 -16.10 -10.58
CA LEU A 451 -17.95 -15.32 -10.13
C LEU A 451 -17.63 -14.62 -8.79
N SER A 452 -18.05 -13.35 -8.68
CA SER A 452 -17.79 -12.34 -7.64
C SER A 452 -17.95 -12.75 -6.17
N GLY A 453 -17.15 -12.16 -5.24
CA GLY A 453 -17.42 -11.81 -3.82
C GLY A 453 -17.86 -12.90 -2.82
N LYS A 454 -18.51 -13.98 -3.26
CA LYS A 454 -18.96 -15.12 -2.44
C LYS A 454 -17.84 -16.14 -2.21
N SER A 455 -16.91 -16.26 -3.17
CA SER A 455 -15.67 -17.04 -3.03
C SER A 455 -14.90 -16.63 -1.77
N ASP A 456 -14.82 -15.33 -1.49
CA ASP A 456 -14.12 -14.79 -0.32
C ASP A 456 -14.81 -15.18 1.00
N ARG A 457 -16.15 -15.22 1.02
CA ARG A 457 -16.92 -15.63 2.21
C ARG A 457 -16.74 -17.12 2.51
N LYS A 458 -16.81 -17.98 1.49
CA LYS A 458 -16.56 -19.42 1.61
C LYS A 458 -15.15 -19.70 2.14
N ASN A 459 -14.14 -19.06 1.55
CA ASN A 459 -12.74 -19.25 1.94
C ASN A 459 -12.47 -18.82 3.39
N ASN A 460 -13.08 -17.73 3.84
CA ASN A 460 -12.97 -17.29 5.24
C ASN A 460 -13.58 -18.29 6.23
N ILE A 461 -14.76 -18.84 5.95
CA ILE A 461 -15.41 -19.83 6.83
C ILE A 461 -14.55 -21.11 6.90
N ILE A 462 -14.03 -21.57 5.75
CA ILE A 462 -13.12 -22.71 5.68
C ILE A 462 -11.85 -22.46 6.51
N ARG A 463 -11.26 -21.26 6.43
CA ARG A 463 -10.07 -20.90 7.22
C ARG A 463 -10.34 -20.96 8.73
N GLN A 464 -11.47 -20.41 9.18
CA GLN A 464 -11.84 -20.44 10.61
C GLN A 464 -12.06 -21.86 11.12
N LEU A 465 -12.80 -22.69 10.38
CA LEU A 465 -12.99 -24.11 10.73
C LEU A 465 -11.67 -24.89 10.72
N SER A 466 -10.75 -24.55 9.80
CA SER A 466 -9.41 -25.15 9.75
C SER A 466 -8.58 -24.80 10.99
N GLY A 467 -8.60 -23.53 11.40
CA GLY A 467 -7.94 -23.07 12.62
C GLY A 467 -8.47 -23.78 13.86
N LEU A 468 -9.80 -23.87 13.98
CA LEU A 468 -10.47 -24.56 15.09
C LEU A 468 -10.09 -26.04 15.17
N TYR A 469 -10.06 -26.73 14.04
CA TYR A 469 -9.65 -28.13 13.98
C TYR A 469 -8.18 -28.32 14.37
N CYS A 470 -7.28 -27.51 13.81
CA CYS A 470 -5.85 -27.56 14.12
C CYS A 470 -5.60 -27.27 15.61
N TRP A 471 -6.27 -26.26 16.16
CA TRP A 471 -6.14 -25.86 17.55
C TRP A 471 -6.56 -26.99 18.50
N GLN A 472 -7.73 -27.58 18.26
CA GLN A 472 -8.27 -28.64 19.10
C GLN A 472 -7.49 -29.94 18.97
N LYS A 473 -6.88 -30.19 17.81
CA LYS A 473 -5.98 -31.33 17.58
C LYS A 473 -4.66 -31.24 18.35
N GLU A 474 -4.11 -30.04 18.53
CA GLU A 474 -2.86 -29.81 19.27
C GLU A 474 -3.09 -29.58 20.77
N SER A 475 -4.33 -29.31 21.16
CA SER A 475 -4.73 -29.11 22.55
C SER A 475 -4.69 -30.42 23.35
N LYS A 476 -4.00 -30.42 24.50
CA LYS A 476 -3.93 -31.58 25.42
C LYS A 476 -5.29 -32.01 25.98
N ASN A 477 -6.24 -31.07 26.07
CA ASN A 477 -7.60 -31.28 26.52
C ASN A 477 -8.58 -30.85 25.42
N SER A 478 -8.62 -31.57 24.30
CA SER A 478 -9.60 -31.30 23.23
C SER A 478 -11.02 -31.33 23.79
N ILE A 479 -11.76 -30.26 23.53
CA ILE A 479 -13.15 -30.06 23.96
C ILE A 479 -14.13 -30.68 22.94
N LEU A 480 -13.64 -30.89 21.71
CA LEU A 480 -14.40 -31.43 20.59
C LEU A 480 -14.07 -32.89 20.34
N ASP A 481 -15.06 -33.62 19.82
CA ASP A 481 -14.80 -34.87 19.12
C ASP A 481 -14.23 -34.53 17.73
N LEU A 482 -12.91 -34.63 17.60
CA LEU A 482 -12.21 -34.32 16.35
C LEU A 482 -12.59 -35.25 15.20
N LYS A 483 -13.06 -36.46 15.49
CA LYS A 483 -13.55 -37.38 14.48
C LYS A 483 -14.89 -36.88 13.95
N GLU A 484 -15.82 -36.56 14.83
CA GLU A 484 -17.12 -35.98 14.44
C GLU A 484 -16.95 -34.64 13.69
N PHE A 485 -16.04 -33.78 14.14
CA PHE A 485 -15.72 -32.53 13.45
C PHE A 485 -15.21 -32.79 12.03
N GLY A 486 -14.25 -33.72 11.89
CA GLY A 486 -13.70 -34.11 10.60
C GLY A 486 -14.76 -34.72 9.67
N ASP A 487 -15.58 -35.63 10.19
CA ASP A 487 -16.67 -36.26 9.44
C ASP A 487 -17.70 -35.22 8.95
N ASN A 488 -18.06 -34.25 9.79
CA ASN A 488 -18.94 -33.14 9.40
C ASN A 488 -18.30 -32.22 8.36
N PHE A 489 -17.00 -31.91 8.51
CA PHE A 489 -16.27 -31.12 7.53
C PHE A 489 -16.24 -31.81 6.17
N ILE A 490 -15.90 -33.10 6.14
CA ILE A 490 -15.86 -33.91 4.92
C ILE A 490 -17.25 -33.97 4.27
N LYS A 491 -18.29 -34.17 5.07
CA LYS A 491 -19.68 -34.24 4.58
C LYS A 491 -20.13 -32.93 3.91
N ILE A 492 -19.73 -31.78 4.45
CA ILE A 492 -20.18 -30.46 3.96
C ILE A 492 -19.27 -29.93 2.85
N ALA A 493 -17.96 -29.95 3.06
CA ALA A 493 -16.98 -29.27 2.20
C ALA A 493 -16.20 -30.22 1.27
N GLY A 494 -16.25 -31.53 1.51
CA GLY A 494 -15.51 -32.54 0.74
C GLY A 494 -14.21 -32.99 1.40
N ASP A 495 -13.83 -34.25 1.14
CA ASP A 495 -12.59 -34.85 1.67
C ASP A 495 -11.34 -34.19 1.07
N ASP A 496 -11.39 -33.77 -0.20
CA ASP A 496 -10.28 -33.12 -0.89
C ASP A 496 -9.81 -31.84 -0.19
N ILE A 497 -10.75 -31.01 0.27
CA ILE A 497 -10.45 -29.79 1.04
C ILE A 497 -9.90 -30.17 2.41
N PHE A 498 -10.50 -31.16 3.09
CA PHE A 498 -10.05 -31.58 4.41
C PHE A 498 -8.63 -32.16 4.40
N GLN A 499 -8.28 -32.96 3.39
CA GLN A 499 -6.92 -33.48 3.22
C GLN A 499 -5.88 -32.38 3.00
N LYS A 500 -6.23 -31.28 2.33
CA LYS A 500 -5.33 -30.12 2.19
C LYS A 500 -5.05 -29.45 3.54
N ILE A 501 -6.07 -29.32 4.38
CA ILE A 501 -5.93 -28.74 5.74
C ILE A 501 -4.96 -29.58 6.58
N LEU A 502 -5.11 -30.91 6.55
CA LEU A 502 -4.22 -31.82 7.27
C LEU A 502 -2.75 -31.67 6.84
N LYS A 503 -2.52 -31.32 5.58
CA LYS A 503 -1.19 -31.17 4.96
C LYS A 503 -0.63 -29.74 5.00
N LEU A 504 -1.30 -28.80 5.68
CA LEU A 504 -0.80 -27.43 5.78
C LEU A 504 0.61 -27.39 6.43
N PRO A 505 1.52 -26.52 5.94
CA PRO A 505 2.81 -26.25 6.57
C PRO A 505 2.64 -25.79 8.03
N GLU A 506 3.55 -26.19 8.93
CA GLU A 506 3.46 -25.81 10.36
C GLU A 506 3.35 -24.31 10.59
N LYS A 507 4.09 -23.50 9.82
CA LYS A 507 4.02 -22.04 9.91
C LYS A 507 2.58 -21.53 9.73
N ILE A 508 1.85 -22.10 8.77
CA ILE A 508 0.46 -21.70 8.46
C ILE A 508 -0.49 -22.28 9.50
N LYS A 509 -0.26 -23.51 9.97
CA LYS A 509 -1.05 -24.11 11.07
C LYS A 509 -0.97 -23.26 12.34
N ASN A 510 0.24 -22.86 12.75
CA ASN A 510 0.43 -22.02 13.94
C ASN A 510 -0.26 -20.65 13.80
N GLU A 511 -0.29 -20.09 12.60
CA GLU A 511 -0.99 -18.83 12.30
C GLU A 511 -2.51 -18.97 12.48
N ILE A 512 -3.13 -19.98 11.86
CA ILE A 512 -4.58 -20.19 11.95
C ILE A 512 -5.03 -20.70 13.33
N ILE A 513 -4.17 -21.43 14.05
CA ILE A 513 -4.41 -21.83 15.45
C ILE A 513 -4.46 -20.60 16.34
N PHE A 514 -3.47 -19.71 16.21
CA PHE A 514 -3.41 -18.49 17.00
C PHE A 514 -4.60 -17.55 16.71
N GLU A 515 -5.05 -17.47 15.45
CA GLU A 515 -6.26 -16.72 15.08
C GLU A 515 -7.49 -17.17 15.87
N VAL A 516 -7.69 -18.49 16.01
CA VAL A 516 -8.85 -19.02 16.75
C VAL A 516 -8.64 -18.97 18.25
N GLU A 517 -7.44 -19.25 18.76
CA GLU A 517 -7.14 -19.18 20.20
C GLU A 517 -7.50 -17.83 20.82
N ILE A 518 -7.22 -16.73 20.12
CA ILE A 518 -7.58 -15.39 20.58
C ILE A 518 -9.08 -15.12 20.43
N PHE A 519 -9.69 -15.56 19.32
CA PHE A 519 -11.11 -15.35 19.06
C PHE A 519 -12.00 -16.05 20.10
N TYR A 520 -11.51 -17.15 20.69
CA TYR A 520 -12.23 -17.97 21.65
C TYR A 520 -11.68 -17.87 23.09
N GLN A 521 -10.77 -16.92 23.36
CA GLN A 521 -10.24 -16.64 24.71
C GLN A 521 -11.19 -15.81 25.60
N GLU A 522 -12.28 -15.26 25.06
CA GLU A 522 -13.27 -14.47 25.81
C GLU A 522 -14.39 -15.29 26.48
N PHE A 523 -14.41 -16.62 26.29
CA PHE A 523 -15.47 -17.50 26.82
C PHE A 523 -15.12 -18.01 28.23
N GLY A 524 -15.34 -17.16 29.24
CA GLY A 524 -15.62 -17.50 30.64
C GLY A 524 -14.56 -18.25 31.47
N ASP A 525 -14.55 -18.01 32.78
CA ASP A 525 -13.72 -18.74 33.77
C ASP A 525 -14.20 -20.19 34.03
N ASP A 526 -15.30 -20.64 33.38
CA ASP A 526 -15.90 -21.99 33.53
C ASP A 526 -15.76 -22.83 32.25
N PHE A 527 -15.22 -24.05 32.40
CA PHE A 527 -14.86 -24.96 31.31
C PHE A 527 -16.08 -25.52 30.56
N GLU A 528 -17.24 -25.64 31.21
CA GLU A 528 -18.44 -26.21 30.58
C GLU A 528 -19.20 -25.17 29.74
N ASP A 529 -19.11 -23.87 30.08
CA ASP A 529 -19.65 -22.77 29.27
C ASP A 529 -18.85 -22.56 27.97
N LEU A 530 -17.51 -22.56 28.07
CA LEU A 530 -16.60 -22.54 26.92
C LEU A 530 -16.91 -23.66 25.91
N LYS A 531 -17.21 -24.86 26.41
CA LYS A 531 -17.54 -26.04 25.59
C LYS A 531 -18.87 -25.88 24.84
N ASN A 532 -19.87 -25.29 25.47
CA ASN A 532 -21.17 -25.06 24.82
C ASN A 532 -21.09 -23.95 23.78
N ASP A 533 -20.42 -22.84 24.09
CA ASP A 533 -20.27 -21.71 23.19
C ASP A 533 -19.43 -22.06 21.95
N LEU A 534 -18.36 -22.82 22.14
CA LEU A 534 -17.52 -23.29 21.03
C LEU A 534 -18.30 -24.25 20.11
N ARG A 535 -19.12 -25.15 20.68
CA ARG A 535 -19.97 -26.06 19.91
C ARG A 535 -21.03 -25.32 19.11
N LEU A 536 -21.71 -24.35 19.72
CA LEU A 536 -22.70 -23.51 19.03
C LEU A 536 -22.06 -22.73 17.89
N LYS A 537 -20.86 -22.16 18.10
CA LYS A 537 -20.18 -21.40 17.05
C LYS A 537 -19.71 -22.27 15.90
N ILE A 538 -19.20 -23.47 16.18
CA ILE A 538 -18.83 -24.45 15.16
C ILE A 538 -20.06 -24.87 14.34
N ALA A 539 -21.19 -25.13 15.01
CA ALA A 539 -22.43 -25.44 14.33
C ALA A 539 -22.89 -24.28 13.43
N GLU A 540 -22.79 -23.03 13.90
CA GLU A 540 -23.10 -21.84 13.11
C GLU A 540 -22.17 -21.70 11.88
N LEU A 541 -20.87 -21.97 12.03
CA LEU A 541 -19.91 -21.92 10.92
C LEU A 541 -20.19 -23.00 9.88
N PHE A 542 -20.48 -24.23 10.31
CA PHE A 542 -20.86 -25.30 9.39
C PHE A 542 -22.19 -25.02 8.68
N LEU A 543 -23.18 -24.48 9.41
CA LEU A 543 -24.47 -24.06 8.84
C LEU A 543 -24.26 -22.98 7.76
N ASN A 544 -23.46 -21.96 8.07
CA ASN A 544 -23.14 -20.90 7.13
C ASN A 544 -22.37 -21.43 5.90
N LEU A 545 -21.47 -22.39 6.09
CA LEU A 545 -20.76 -23.03 4.98
C LEU A 545 -21.71 -23.80 4.07
N GLU A 546 -22.63 -24.58 4.65
CA GLU A 546 -23.65 -25.33 3.91
C GLU A 546 -24.56 -24.39 3.11
N ILE A 547 -24.97 -23.26 3.70
CA ILE A 547 -25.76 -22.23 3.01
C ILE A 547 -25.00 -21.66 1.81
N VAL A 548 -23.72 -21.32 1.97
CA VAL A 548 -22.90 -20.75 0.88
C VAL A 548 -22.70 -21.76 -0.24
N LEU A 549 -22.45 -23.04 0.08
CA LEU A 549 -22.32 -24.11 -0.91
C LEU A 549 -23.63 -24.41 -1.64
N LEU A 550 -24.77 -24.36 -0.94
CA LEU A 550 -26.09 -24.45 -1.57
C LEU A 550 -26.35 -23.28 -2.50
N GLU A 551 -25.93 -22.05 -2.16
CA GLU A 551 -26.02 -20.89 -3.05
C GLU A 551 -25.21 -21.08 -4.33
N GLU A 552 -23.97 -21.57 -4.23
CA GLU A 552 -23.13 -21.91 -5.39
C GLU A 552 -23.80 -22.99 -6.26
N LYS A 553 -24.38 -24.03 -5.64
CA LYS A 553 -25.10 -25.09 -6.35
C LYS A 553 -26.35 -24.57 -7.06
N ILE A 554 -27.12 -23.70 -6.42
CA ILE A 554 -28.31 -23.04 -6.99
C ILE A 554 -27.90 -22.21 -8.21
N GLU A 555 -26.81 -21.44 -8.13
CA GLU A 555 -26.31 -20.65 -9.27
C GLU A 555 -25.89 -21.54 -10.44
N LYS A 556 -25.18 -22.64 -10.19
CA LYS A 556 -24.85 -23.65 -11.22
C LYS A 556 -26.11 -24.24 -11.85
N LEU A 557 -27.08 -24.65 -11.04
CA LEU A 557 -28.36 -25.19 -11.53
C LEU A 557 -29.12 -24.16 -12.38
N ILE A 558 -29.10 -22.86 -12.04
CA ILE A 558 -29.72 -21.81 -12.87
C ILE A 558 -29.07 -21.75 -14.26
N VAL A 559 -27.74 -21.88 -14.34
CA VAL A 559 -27.02 -21.90 -15.62
C VAL A 559 -27.38 -23.16 -16.40
N GLU A 560 -27.31 -24.34 -15.77
CA GLU A 560 -27.63 -25.62 -16.40
C GLU A 560 -29.09 -25.67 -16.90
N ILE A 561 -30.05 -25.13 -16.14
CA ILE A 561 -31.46 -25.04 -16.53
C ILE A 561 -31.61 -24.18 -17.79
N LYS A 562 -30.94 -23.02 -17.85
CA LYS A 562 -30.98 -22.13 -19.03
C LYS A 562 -30.37 -22.79 -20.26
N GLU A 563 -29.28 -23.53 -20.10
CA GLU A 563 -28.62 -24.25 -21.20
C GLU A 563 -29.50 -25.40 -21.72
N ASN A 564 -30.17 -26.14 -20.83
CA ASN A 564 -31.02 -27.26 -21.22
C ASN A 564 -32.39 -26.82 -21.78
N GLN A 565 -32.88 -25.64 -21.42
CA GLN A 565 -34.02 -25.00 -22.11
C GLN A 565 -33.72 -24.70 -23.59
N ILE A 566 -32.45 -24.44 -23.92
CA ILE A 566 -32.02 -24.17 -25.29
C ILE A 566 -31.81 -25.47 -26.08
N SER A 567 -31.35 -26.56 -25.42
CA SER A 567 -31.06 -27.85 -26.08
C SER A 567 -32.27 -28.75 -26.29
N GLY A 568 -33.41 -28.48 -25.62
CA GLY A 568 -34.69 -29.17 -25.83
C GLY A 568 -34.80 -30.56 -25.17
N ASN A 569 -33.95 -30.88 -24.20
CA ASN A 569 -34.04 -32.15 -23.46
C ASN A 569 -34.96 -32.01 -22.23
N GLU A 570 -36.24 -32.32 -22.41
CA GLU A 570 -37.29 -32.14 -21.39
C GLU A 570 -37.06 -32.96 -20.11
N GLU A 571 -36.53 -34.18 -20.21
CA GLU A 571 -36.31 -35.07 -19.07
C GLU A 571 -35.21 -34.53 -18.13
N ILE A 572 -34.09 -34.07 -18.70
CA ILE A 572 -33.00 -33.44 -17.93
C ILE A 572 -33.46 -32.12 -17.32
N LEU A 573 -34.26 -31.35 -18.06
CA LEU A 573 -34.79 -30.08 -17.58
C LEU A 573 -35.71 -30.27 -16.37
N GLU A 574 -36.63 -31.24 -16.41
CA GLU A 574 -37.49 -31.58 -15.27
C GLU A 574 -36.67 -32.03 -14.06
N GLN A 575 -35.66 -32.87 -14.27
CA GLN A 575 -34.76 -33.30 -13.20
C GLN A 575 -34.04 -32.11 -12.54
N LYS A 576 -33.45 -31.21 -13.34
CA LYS A 576 -32.70 -30.04 -12.84
C LYS A 576 -33.59 -29.02 -12.14
N MET A 577 -34.81 -28.82 -12.64
CA MET A 577 -35.82 -27.96 -11.99
C MET A 577 -36.25 -28.52 -10.63
N LYS A 578 -36.38 -29.85 -10.52
CA LYS A 578 -36.64 -30.53 -9.24
C LYS A 578 -35.46 -30.35 -8.28
N GLU A 579 -34.23 -30.59 -8.72
CA GLU A 579 -33.01 -30.38 -7.92
C GLU A 579 -32.89 -28.92 -7.43
N TYR A 580 -33.21 -27.94 -8.27
CA TYR A 580 -33.24 -26.52 -7.92
C TYR A 580 -34.28 -26.21 -6.85
N SER A 581 -35.50 -26.72 -7.00
CA SER A 581 -36.59 -26.56 -6.02
C SER A 581 -36.22 -27.18 -4.66
N ASP A 582 -35.60 -28.36 -4.68
CA ASP A 582 -35.15 -29.04 -3.46
C ASP A 582 -34.01 -28.27 -2.77
N CYS A 583 -33.07 -27.70 -3.53
CA CYS A 583 -32.02 -26.84 -2.98
C CYS A 583 -32.57 -25.56 -2.35
N LEU A 584 -33.58 -24.92 -2.96
CA LEU A 584 -34.25 -23.75 -2.37
C LEU A 584 -34.95 -24.09 -1.05
N LYS A 585 -35.70 -25.20 -1.01
CA LYS A 585 -36.36 -25.66 0.22
C LYS A 585 -35.35 -25.98 1.32
N GLN A 586 -34.24 -26.63 0.97
CA GLN A 586 -33.16 -26.91 1.92
C GLN A 586 -32.53 -25.63 2.44
N LYS A 587 -32.25 -24.65 1.56
CA LYS A 587 -31.72 -23.35 1.96
C LYS A 587 -32.66 -22.58 2.89
N ASP A 588 -33.94 -22.55 2.59
CA ASP A 588 -34.94 -21.89 3.45
C ASP A 588 -35.07 -22.61 4.80
N LYS A 589 -34.96 -23.94 4.82
CA LYS A 589 -34.93 -24.72 6.05
C LYS A 589 -33.69 -24.43 6.91
N LEU A 590 -32.53 -24.18 6.30
CA LEU A 590 -31.28 -23.87 7.04
C LEU A 590 -31.22 -22.41 7.54
N LYS A 591 -32.02 -21.50 6.95
CA LYS A 591 -32.09 -20.09 7.36
C LYS A 591 -33.06 -19.82 8.52
N ASN A 592 -34.04 -20.71 8.73
CA ASN A 592 -35.00 -20.65 9.83
C ASN A 592 -34.53 -21.54 10.98
#